data_AF-A0A958TM15-F1
#
_entry.id   AF-A0A958TM15-F1
#
_cell.length_a   1.000
_cell.length_b   1.000
_cell.length_c   1.000
_cell.angle_alpha   90.00
_cell.angle_beta   90.00
_cell.angle_gamma   90.00
#
_symmetry.space_group_name_H-M   'P 1'
#
loop_
_entity.id
_entity.type
_entity.pdbx_description
1 polymer ?
#
loop_
_entity_poly.entity_id
_entity_poly.type
_entity_poly.pdbx_seq_one_letter_code
_entity_poly.pdbx_strand_id
1 'polypeptide(L)'
;MKKVTSILVFLIVVSNSFSQVLKDKKLQNYKGYFNFYYEESQDKIYLEVDKLDREFLYISSLASGVGSNDIGLDRGQLGAERIVKFVKAGNKLLLVQPNQDYRAITDNALEKKSVEQAFAKSVLFGFKIEEQSEGRYIIDFTPFLMVDRHEVANRLKAQNEGVYKLDLSKSALSLERTKAFPKNVEFEALLTFEGEPKGRNIRSVTPTSSLVSVIQHHSFIELPDNNYKPREFDTRSGAISISYMDYATPIQESITKRYVTRHRLEKKNPELAISEAVEPIIYYLDPGTPEPVRSALLEGARWWNQAYEAIGFKDAFQVQMLPEDADPMDCRYN
;
A
#
# COMPACT_ATOMS: atom_id res chain seq x y z
N MET A 1 5.93 -72.00 -1.74
CA MET A 1 5.93 -70.61 -2.25
C MET A 1 4.92 -69.79 -1.45
N LYS A 2 5.34 -69.03 -0.44
CA LYS A 2 4.50 -68.00 0.21
C LYS A 2 5.36 -66.74 0.29
N LYS A 3 5.03 -65.74 -0.53
CA LYS A 3 5.69 -64.43 -0.54
C LYS A 3 5.08 -63.60 0.59
N VAL A 4 5.92 -63.15 1.51
CA VAL A 4 5.58 -62.15 2.53
C VAL A 4 5.89 -60.78 1.91
N THR A 5 4.86 -59.98 1.71
CA THR A 5 4.99 -58.61 1.18
C THR A 5 5.02 -57.66 2.37
N SER A 6 6.20 -57.15 2.74
CA SER A 6 6.32 -56.06 3.71
C SER A 6 5.96 -54.74 3.05
N ILE A 7 4.91 -54.09 3.54
CA ILE A 7 4.55 -52.71 3.19
C ILE A 7 5.34 -51.78 4.12
N LEU A 8 6.25 -51.00 3.53
CA LEU A 8 7.00 -49.96 4.23
C LEU A 8 6.17 -48.66 4.18
N VAL A 9 5.63 -48.25 5.32
CA VAL A 9 4.92 -46.96 5.46
C VAL A 9 5.96 -45.86 5.64
N PHE A 10 6.08 -44.96 4.66
CA PHE A 10 6.92 -43.78 4.75
C PHE A 10 6.14 -42.70 5.54
N LEU A 11 6.54 -42.46 6.79
CA LEU A 11 6.07 -41.28 7.54
C LEU A 11 6.75 -40.04 6.95
N ILE A 12 5.99 -39.19 6.26
CA ILE A 12 6.43 -37.84 5.90
C ILE A 12 6.26 -36.97 7.14
N VAL A 13 7.37 -36.73 7.84
CA VAL A 13 7.44 -35.69 8.87
C VAL A 13 7.59 -34.36 8.15
N VAL A 14 6.50 -33.59 8.08
CA VAL A 14 6.56 -32.19 7.63
C VAL A 14 7.14 -31.37 8.79
N SER A 15 8.46 -31.20 8.80
CA SER A 15 9.13 -30.27 9.71
C SER A 15 8.90 -28.85 9.22
N ASN A 16 8.02 -28.10 9.88
CA ASN A 16 7.98 -26.65 9.75
C ASN A 16 9.28 -26.09 10.36
N SER A 17 10.26 -25.80 9.50
CA SER A 17 11.50 -25.15 9.90
C SER A 17 11.21 -23.72 10.37
N PHE A 18 10.99 -23.55 11.67
CA PHE A 18 10.99 -22.22 12.31
C PHE A 18 12.39 -21.59 12.19
N SER A 19 12.42 -20.30 11.85
CA SER A 19 13.64 -19.51 11.67
C SER A 19 14.47 -19.43 12.97
N GLN A 20 15.79 -19.62 12.88
CA GLN A 20 16.74 -19.65 13.99
C GLN A 20 16.91 -18.30 14.72
N VAL A 21 16.81 -17.17 14.02
CA VAL A 21 16.81 -15.81 14.60
C VAL A 21 15.57 -15.57 15.45
N LEU A 22 14.45 -16.18 15.07
CA LEU A 22 13.15 -15.98 15.72
C LEU A 22 12.90 -17.01 16.84
N LYS A 23 13.60 -18.15 16.84
CA LYS A 23 13.35 -19.31 17.72
C LYS A 23 13.41 -19.04 19.22
N ASP A 24 14.32 -18.16 19.66
CA ASP A 24 14.54 -17.89 21.09
C ASP A 24 13.85 -16.60 21.56
N LYS A 25 13.04 -15.97 20.70
CA LYS A 25 12.41 -14.69 20.95
C LYS A 25 10.95 -14.86 21.32
N LYS A 26 10.48 -14.04 22.27
CA LYS A 26 9.04 -13.91 22.52
C LYS A 26 8.46 -12.97 21.46
N LEU A 27 7.76 -13.55 20.48
CA LEU A 27 7.25 -12.83 19.32
C LEU A 27 5.72 -12.85 19.26
N GLN A 28 5.14 -11.70 18.95
CA GLN A 28 3.76 -11.62 18.50
C GLN A 28 3.74 -11.82 16.98
N ASN A 29 2.96 -12.80 16.51
CA ASN A 29 2.93 -13.19 15.11
C ASN A 29 1.72 -12.57 14.40
N TYR A 30 1.95 -12.05 13.22
CA TYR A 30 0.93 -11.48 12.35
C TYR A 30 0.97 -12.18 10.99
N LYS A 31 -0.18 -12.66 10.53
CA LYS A 31 -0.32 -13.39 9.27
C LYS A 31 -1.19 -12.60 8.30
N GLY A 32 -0.65 -12.31 7.13
CA GLY A 32 -1.34 -11.56 6.09
C GLY A 32 -0.63 -11.68 4.75
N TYR A 33 -0.75 -10.66 3.90
CA TYR A 33 -0.08 -10.63 2.59
C TYR A 33 1.44 -10.87 2.69
N PHE A 34 2.06 -10.24 3.69
CA PHE A 34 3.35 -10.63 4.24
C PHE A 34 3.15 -11.08 5.69
N ASN A 35 3.89 -12.09 6.14
CA ASN A 35 3.93 -12.41 7.57
C ASN A 35 4.93 -11.49 8.26
N PHE A 36 4.63 -11.06 9.48
CA PHE A 36 5.58 -10.31 10.28
C PHE A 36 5.50 -10.67 11.77
N TYR A 37 6.56 -10.29 12.48
CA TYR A 37 6.80 -10.69 13.86
C TYR A 37 7.22 -9.47 14.67
N TYR A 38 6.52 -9.21 15.77
CA TYR A 38 6.88 -8.13 16.69
C TYR A 38 7.59 -8.67 17.93
N GLU A 39 8.76 -8.10 18.25
CA GLU A 39 9.58 -8.36 19.43
C GLU A 39 9.50 -7.15 20.37
N GLU A 40 8.61 -7.23 21.36
CA GLU A 40 8.34 -6.14 22.32
C GLU A 40 9.60 -5.72 23.11
N SER A 41 10.45 -6.66 23.49
CA SER A 41 11.65 -6.39 24.29
C SER A 41 12.69 -5.52 23.59
N GLN A 42 12.62 -5.37 22.27
CA GLN A 42 13.55 -4.58 21.47
C GLN A 42 12.84 -3.54 20.59
N ASP A 43 11.51 -3.45 20.68
CA ASP A 43 10.65 -2.67 19.78
C ASP A 43 10.96 -2.92 18.29
N LYS A 44 11.02 -4.21 17.91
CA LYS A 44 11.39 -4.63 16.54
C LYS A 44 10.27 -5.33 15.81
N ILE A 45 10.09 -4.97 14.54
CA ILE A 45 9.27 -5.72 13.59
C ILE A 45 10.21 -6.42 12.61
N TYR A 46 10.10 -7.74 12.53
CA TYR A 46 10.72 -8.54 11.48
C TYR A 46 9.69 -8.87 10.41
N LEU A 47 10.02 -8.64 9.15
CA LEU A 47 9.18 -9.00 8.01
C LEU A 47 9.69 -10.30 7.39
N GLU A 48 8.80 -11.25 7.14
CA GLU A 48 9.07 -12.42 6.31
C GLU A 48 8.80 -12.07 4.85
N VAL A 49 9.83 -12.16 4.02
CA VAL A 49 9.73 -11.98 2.57
C VAL A 49 9.88 -13.33 1.90
N ASP A 50 8.80 -13.80 1.27
CA ASP A 50 8.70 -15.05 0.52
C ASP A 50 8.51 -14.82 -0.99
N LYS A 51 8.30 -13.57 -1.41
CA LYS A 51 7.98 -13.15 -2.78
C LYS A 51 9.02 -12.17 -3.31
N LEU A 52 10.14 -12.69 -3.84
CA LEU A 52 11.10 -11.87 -4.57
C LEU A 52 10.61 -11.56 -5.98
N ASP A 53 11.01 -10.40 -6.50
CA ASP A 53 10.72 -9.90 -7.85
C ASP A 53 9.23 -9.79 -8.21
N ARG A 54 8.34 -10.00 -7.23
CA ARG A 54 6.89 -9.80 -7.33
C ARG A 54 6.55 -8.36 -6.93
N GLU A 55 5.84 -7.68 -7.82
CA GLU A 55 5.37 -6.32 -7.59
C GLU A 55 4.17 -6.29 -6.63
N PHE A 56 4.16 -5.30 -5.76
CA PHE A 56 3.08 -4.97 -4.83
C PHE A 56 2.96 -3.44 -4.72
N LEU A 57 1.81 -2.97 -4.23
CA LEU A 57 1.57 -1.55 -4.01
C LEU A 57 2.07 -1.16 -2.62
N TYR A 58 2.84 -0.08 -2.54
CA TYR A 58 3.24 0.57 -1.30
C TYR A 58 2.66 1.98 -1.24
N ILE A 59 1.85 2.23 -0.22
CA ILE A 59 1.31 3.56 0.09
C ILE A 59 1.87 4.01 1.43
N SER A 60 2.32 5.26 1.47
CA SER A 60 2.63 5.97 2.71
C SER A 60 1.56 7.03 2.97
N SER A 61 1.11 7.21 4.20
CA SER A 61 0.13 8.24 4.58
C SER A 61 0.37 8.78 5.99
N LEU A 62 -0.38 9.79 6.38
CA LEU A 62 -0.44 10.29 7.75
C LEU A 62 -1.67 9.73 8.46
N ALA A 63 -1.48 8.89 9.46
CA ALA A 63 -2.58 8.46 10.34
C ALA A 63 -3.02 9.57 11.30
N SER A 64 -2.11 10.51 11.61
CA SER A 64 -2.43 11.74 12.35
C SER A 64 -1.89 12.98 11.62
N GLY A 65 -2.60 14.09 11.73
CA GLY A 65 -2.18 15.38 11.16
C GLY A 65 -1.69 16.37 12.23
N VAL A 66 -1.27 17.54 11.78
CA VAL A 66 -0.86 18.67 12.64
C VAL A 66 -1.98 19.66 12.92
N GLY A 67 -3.15 19.51 12.28
CA GLY A 67 -4.33 20.35 12.54
C GLY A 67 -4.27 21.76 11.94
N SER A 68 -3.48 21.97 10.87
CA SER A 68 -3.42 23.24 10.15
C SER A 68 -3.48 23.01 8.64
N ASN A 69 -4.55 23.53 8.02
CA ASN A 69 -4.74 23.48 6.56
C ASN A 69 -3.61 24.22 5.82
N ASP A 70 -3.11 25.32 6.38
CA ASP A 70 -2.02 26.10 5.77
C ASP A 70 -0.69 25.33 5.72
N ILE A 71 -0.43 24.50 6.74
CA ILE A 71 0.74 23.61 6.75
C ILE A 71 0.50 22.42 5.80
N GLY A 72 -0.74 21.95 5.73
CA GLY A 72 -1.18 20.89 4.81
C GLY A 72 -0.69 19.49 5.18
N LEU A 73 -0.52 19.21 6.48
CA LEU A 73 -0.19 17.88 7.01
C LEU A 73 -1.43 17.33 7.73
N ASP A 74 -2.39 16.87 6.94
CA ASP A 74 -3.72 16.49 7.43
C ASP A 74 -3.79 15.02 7.84
N ARG A 75 -4.68 14.72 8.79
CA ARG A 75 -4.99 13.34 9.17
C ARG A 75 -5.63 12.62 7.98
N GLY A 76 -5.17 11.40 7.70
CA GLY A 76 -5.63 10.59 6.57
C GLY A 76 -5.05 11.03 5.22
N GLN A 77 -4.12 11.99 5.19
CA GLN A 77 -3.53 12.45 3.94
C GLN A 77 -2.68 11.34 3.33
N LEU A 78 -3.05 10.92 2.12
CA LEU A 78 -2.25 10.02 1.30
C LEU A 78 -0.97 10.73 0.85
N GLY A 79 0.15 10.03 0.98
CA GLY A 79 1.43 10.39 0.39
C GLY A 79 1.56 9.74 -0.98
N ALA A 80 2.78 9.35 -1.33
CA ALA A 80 3.03 8.74 -2.63
C ALA A 80 2.62 7.26 -2.69
N GLU A 81 1.93 6.91 -3.76
CA GLU A 81 1.54 5.56 -4.17
C GLU A 81 2.62 4.99 -5.10
N ARG A 82 3.18 3.83 -4.76
CA ARG A 82 4.36 3.27 -5.46
C ARG A 82 4.17 1.80 -5.77
N ILE A 83 4.40 1.42 -7.02
CA ILE A 83 4.68 0.01 -7.33
C ILE A 83 6.11 -0.30 -6.89
N VAL A 84 6.26 -1.34 -6.08
CA VAL A 84 7.55 -1.75 -5.52
C VAL A 84 7.69 -3.27 -5.56
N LYS A 85 8.93 -3.76 -5.45
CA LYS A 85 9.24 -5.18 -5.30
C LYS A 85 10.50 -5.39 -4.47
N PHE A 86 10.58 -6.53 -3.79
CA PHE A 86 11.80 -6.97 -3.13
C PHE A 86 12.75 -7.63 -4.14
N VAL A 87 13.99 -7.16 -4.19
CA VAL A 87 15.05 -7.74 -5.03
C VAL A 87 16.22 -8.14 -4.14
N LYS A 88 16.70 -9.38 -4.27
CA LYS A 88 17.88 -9.82 -3.54
C LYS A 88 19.15 -9.25 -4.16
N ALA A 89 20.00 -8.62 -3.34
CA ALA A 89 21.29 -8.08 -3.73
C ALA A 89 22.35 -8.46 -2.68
N GLY A 90 23.10 -9.52 -2.94
CA GLY A 90 24.10 -10.03 -1.99
C GLY A 90 23.47 -10.49 -0.67
N ASN A 91 23.90 -9.85 0.43
CA ASN A 91 23.41 -10.10 1.79
C ASN A 91 22.22 -9.19 2.18
N LYS A 92 21.59 -8.53 1.21
CA LYS A 92 20.46 -7.61 1.43
C LYS A 92 19.26 -7.95 0.55
N LEU A 93 18.09 -7.55 1.02
CA LEU A 93 16.93 -7.30 0.18
C LEU A 93 16.81 -5.80 -0.07
N LEU A 94 16.57 -5.42 -1.31
CA LEU A 94 16.30 -4.04 -1.70
C LEU A 94 14.81 -3.89 -1.97
N LEU A 95 14.17 -2.86 -1.40
CA LEU A 95 12.85 -2.43 -1.85
C LEU A 95 13.03 -1.50 -3.02
N VAL A 96 12.77 -2.03 -4.22
CA VAL A 96 12.99 -1.32 -5.48
C VAL A 96 11.66 -0.80 -5.99
N GLN A 97 11.62 0.47 -6.35
CA GLN A 97 10.53 1.11 -7.11
C GLN A 97 10.96 1.16 -8.59
N PRO A 98 10.37 0.33 -9.47
CA PRO A 98 10.56 0.46 -10.91
C PRO A 98 10.02 1.79 -11.43
N ASN A 99 10.53 2.24 -12.57
CA ASN A 99 10.00 3.41 -13.24
C ASN A 99 8.68 3.06 -13.94
N GLN A 100 7.61 3.75 -13.59
CA GLN A 100 6.27 3.56 -14.17
C GLN A 100 5.89 4.70 -15.12
N ASP A 101 6.73 5.69 -15.33
CA ASP A 101 6.47 6.79 -16.28
C ASP A 101 7.04 6.48 -17.67
N TYR A 102 8.07 5.62 -17.73
CA TYR A 102 8.72 5.20 -18.97
C TYR A 102 8.74 3.68 -19.06
N ARG A 103 8.03 3.12 -20.03
CA ARG A 103 7.79 1.67 -20.17
C ARG A 103 7.96 1.25 -21.63
N ALA A 104 8.02 -0.06 -21.88
CA ALA A 104 7.85 -0.63 -23.21
C ALA A 104 6.80 -1.74 -23.16
N ILE A 105 5.66 -1.53 -23.81
CA ILE A 105 4.56 -2.50 -23.89
C ILE A 105 4.70 -3.27 -25.21
N THR A 106 5.43 -4.38 -25.15
CA THR A 106 5.86 -5.18 -26.31
C THR A 106 6.00 -6.65 -25.91
N ASP A 107 6.05 -7.57 -26.87
CA ASP A 107 6.43 -8.97 -26.60
C ASP A 107 7.95 -9.18 -26.69
N ASN A 108 8.70 -8.17 -27.14
CA ASN A 108 10.15 -8.23 -27.24
C ASN A 108 10.83 -8.00 -25.87
N ALA A 109 11.33 -9.08 -25.28
CA ALA A 109 12.01 -9.04 -23.99
C ALA A 109 13.28 -8.16 -23.98
N LEU A 110 14.01 -8.06 -25.10
CA LEU A 110 15.21 -7.23 -25.18
C LEU A 110 14.87 -5.74 -25.21
N GLU A 111 13.78 -5.37 -25.88
CA GLU A 111 13.26 -4.01 -25.92
C GLU A 111 12.79 -3.56 -24.53
N LYS A 112 12.01 -4.40 -23.82
CA LYS A 112 11.66 -4.17 -22.41
C LYS A 112 12.88 -3.91 -21.54
N LYS A 113 13.88 -4.79 -21.65
CA LYS A 113 15.13 -4.68 -20.87
C LYS A 113 15.92 -3.42 -21.24
N SER A 114 15.96 -3.04 -22.51
CA SER A 114 16.64 -1.83 -22.96
C SER A 114 16.02 -0.59 -22.34
N VAL A 115 14.69 -0.50 -22.31
CA VAL A 115 13.98 0.64 -21.69
C VAL A 115 14.13 0.62 -20.18
N GLU A 116 14.02 -0.54 -19.53
CA GLU A 116 14.28 -0.68 -18.08
C GLU A 116 15.70 -0.23 -17.69
N GLN A 117 16.69 -0.46 -18.56
CA GLN A 117 18.08 -0.02 -18.35
C GLN A 117 18.30 1.46 -18.67
N ALA A 118 17.51 2.03 -19.58
CA ALA A 118 17.61 3.43 -19.98
C ALA A 118 17.02 4.39 -18.93
N PHE A 119 16.02 3.94 -18.16
CA PHE A 119 15.36 4.76 -17.14
C PHE A 119 15.71 4.29 -15.73
N ALA A 120 16.11 5.23 -14.87
CA ALA A 120 16.50 4.93 -13.51
C ALA A 120 15.31 4.38 -12.70
N LYS A 121 15.58 3.33 -11.93
CA LYS A 121 14.75 2.84 -10.83
C LYS A 121 15.25 3.41 -9.51
N SER A 122 14.38 3.45 -8.50
CA SER A 122 14.73 3.93 -7.16
C SER A 122 14.87 2.76 -6.20
N VAL A 123 15.93 2.75 -5.38
CA VAL A 123 16.04 1.85 -4.23
C VAL A 123 15.55 2.60 -3.00
N LEU A 124 14.35 2.26 -2.52
CA LEU A 124 13.69 2.97 -1.41
C LEU A 124 14.27 2.60 -0.05
N PHE A 125 14.82 1.39 0.08
CA PHE A 125 15.48 0.90 1.28
C PHE A 125 16.30 -0.36 0.99
N GLY A 126 17.33 -0.62 1.79
CA GLY A 126 18.13 -1.84 1.75
C GLY A 126 18.15 -2.53 3.11
N PHE A 127 17.53 -3.69 3.19
CA PHE A 127 17.40 -4.50 4.40
C PHE A 127 18.51 -5.54 4.46
N LYS A 128 19.23 -5.60 5.58
CA LYS A 128 20.13 -6.73 5.83
C LYS A 128 19.28 -7.99 6.04
N ILE A 129 19.68 -9.08 5.39
CA ILE A 129 19.08 -10.39 5.63
C ILE A 129 19.60 -10.90 6.97
N GLU A 130 18.70 -11.05 7.95
CA GLU A 130 19.04 -11.63 9.25
C GLU A 130 19.01 -13.16 9.18
N GLU A 131 18.10 -13.71 8.37
CA GLU A 131 18.04 -15.14 8.10
C GLU A 131 17.50 -15.43 6.71
N GLN A 132 17.93 -16.55 6.13
CA GLN A 132 17.38 -17.10 4.90
C GLN A 132 17.18 -18.61 5.06
N SER A 133 15.98 -19.10 4.70
CA SER A 133 15.68 -20.53 4.64
C SER A 133 14.66 -20.82 3.56
N GLU A 134 14.90 -21.81 2.70
CA GLU A 134 13.92 -22.30 1.70
C GLU A 134 13.30 -21.18 0.82
N GLY A 135 14.09 -20.17 0.44
CA GLY A 135 13.59 -19.04 -0.37
C GLY A 135 12.81 -17.98 0.40
N ARG A 136 12.66 -18.13 1.73
CA ARG A 136 12.13 -17.11 2.64
C ARG A 136 13.27 -16.35 3.30
N TYR A 137 13.04 -15.06 3.56
CA TYR A 137 14.01 -14.15 4.14
C TYR A 137 13.40 -13.43 5.32
N ILE A 138 14.13 -13.34 6.42
CA ILE A 138 13.78 -12.51 7.56
C ILE A 138 14.63 -11.25 7.52
N ILE A 139 13.96 -10.09 7.57
CA ILE A 139 14.59 -8.77 7.60
C ILE A 139 14.10 -7.96 8.80
N ASP A 140 14.99 -7.17 9.42
CA ASP A 140 14.59 -6.14 10.38
C ASP A 140 13.93 -4.97 9.61
N PHE A 141 12.63 -4.80 9.81
CA PHE A 141 11.80 -3.86 9.08
C PHE A 141 11.64 -2.52 9.80
N THR A 142 11.91 -2.47 11.12
CA THR A 142 11.76 -1.25 11.93
C THR A 142 12.49 -0.03 11.35
N PRO A 143 13.75 -0.12 10.89
CA PRO A 143 14.46 1.03 10.33
C PRO A 143 13.77 1.68 9.12
N PHE A 144 12.98 0.92 8.36
CA PHE A 144 12.22 1.46 7.23
C PHE A 144 10.97 2.24 7.66
N LEU A 145 10.34 1.81 8.75
CA LEU A 145 9.20 2.50 9.36
C LEU A 145 9.60 3.80 10.07
N MET A 146 10.86 3.88 10.53
CA MET A 146 11.43 5.05 11.19
C MET A 146 11.98 6.11 10.23
N VAL A 147 11.47 6.16 8.99
CA VAL A 147 11.87 7.15 7.99
C VAL A 147 10.73 8.14 7.78
N ASP A 148 11.06 9.44 7.68
CA ASP A 148 10.10 10.46 7.26
C ASP A 148 9.72 10.28 5.77
N ARG A 149 8.82 9.33 5.49
CA ARG A 149 8.39 9.00 4.13
C ARG A 149 7.40 10.01 3.57
N HIS A 150 6.63 10.64 4.46
CA HIS A 150 5.66 11.68 4.10
C HIS A 150 6.27 13.08 3.97
N GLU A 151 7.59 13.19 4.13
CA GLU A 151 8.37 14.42 3.97
C GLU A 151 7.88 15.57 4.86
N VAL A 152 7.49 15.26 6.10
CA VAL A 152 6.99 16.21 7.10
C VAL A 152 8.00 17.33 7.32
N ALA A 153 9.29 17.00 7.48
CA ALA A 153 10.33 17.99 7.69
C ALA A 153 10.48 18.94 6.48
N ASN A 154 10.39 18.40 5.26
CA ASN A 154 10.44 19.21 4.04
C ASN A 154 9.20 20.09 3.91
N ARG A 155 8.01 19.58 4.25
CA ARG A 155 6.77 20.35 4.21
C ARG A 155 6.81 21.54 5.16
N LEU A 156 7.21 21.33 6.42
CA LEU A 156 7.34 22.41 7.40
C LEU A 156 8.32 23.48 6.93
N LYS A 157 9.45 23.07 6.34
CA LYS A 157 10.41 24.00 5.74
C LYS A 157 9.83 24.78 4.57
N ALA A 158 9.14 24.10 3.65
CA ALA A 158 8.53 24.72 2.47
C ALA A 158 7.43 25.73 2.84
N GLN A 159 6.71 25.49 3.93
CA GLN A 159 5.68 26.39 4.47
C GLN A 159 6.25 27.47 5.42
N ASN A 160 7.58 27.61 5.51
CA ASN A 160 8.26 28.57 6.38
C ASN A 160 7.96 28.41 7.89
N GLU A 161 7.58 27.21 8.33
CA GLU A 161 7.25 26.93 9.74
C GLU A 161 8.50 26.67 10.61
N GLY A 162 9.67 26.50 9.97
CA GLY A 162 10.94 26.25 10.65
C GLY A 162 11.77 25.18 9.93
N VAL A 163 12.92 24.83 10.51
CA VAL A 163 13.72 23.68 10.05
C VAL A 163 13.68 22.63 11.14
N TYR A 164 13.14 21.47 10.80
CA TYR A 164 12.99 20.33 11.69
C TYR A 164 13.79 19.13 11.19
N LYS A 165 14.17 18.26 12.11
CA LYS A 165 14.82 16.99 11.83
C LYS A 165 14.15 15.89 12.64
N LEU A 166 14.07 14.70 12.05
CA LEU A 166 13.56 13.53 12.76
C LEU A 166 14.44 13.20 13.96
N ASP A 167 13.83 13.03 15.13
CA ASP A 167 14.48 12.58 16.35
C ASP A 167 13.99 11.17 16.70
N LEU A 168 14.84 10.19 16.43
CA LEU A 168 14.56 8.78 16.70
C LEU A 168 14.47 8.45 18.20
N SER A 169 15.08 9.26 19.08
CA SER A 169 14.99 9.03 20.53
C SER A 169 13.60 9.36 21.09
N LYS A 170 12.81 10.13 20.35
CA LYS A 170 11.42 10.52 20.66
C LYS A 170 10.41 9.87 19.69
N SER A 171 10.84 8.85 18.95
CA SER A 171 10.03 8.13 17.96
C SER A 171 9.93 6.66 18.36
N ALA A 172 8.82 6.01 18.00
CA ALA A 172 8.55 4.62 18.37
C ALA A 172 7.57 3.98 17.40
N LEU A 173 7.53 2.64 17.38
CA LEU A 173 6.48 1.93 16.66
C LEU A 173 5.11 2.22 17.28
N SER A 174 4.07 2.33 16.44
CA SER A 174 2.69 2.48 16.87
C SER A 174 1.92 1.22 16.51
N LEU A 175 1.57 0.41 17.50
CA LEU A 175 0.99 -0.91 17.25
C LEU A 175 -0.54 -0.91 17.08
N GLU A 176 -1.23 0.17 17.44
CA GLU A 176 -2.70 0.25 17.45
C GLU A 176 -3.33 -0.16 16.11
N ARG A 177 -2.74 0.30 15.00
CA ARG A 177 -3.17 -0.04 13.64
C ARG A 177 -2.11 -0.80 12.84
N THR A 178 -1.11 -1.36 13.53
CA THR A 178 -0.18 -2.32 12.93
C THR A 178 -0.87 -3.69 12.83
N LYS A 179 -1.30 -4.05 11.62
CA LYS A 179 -2.25 -5.16 11.38
C LYS A 179 -1.87 -5.95 10.14
N ALA A 180 -2.38 -7.17 10.06
CA ALA A 180 -2.19 -8.05 8.90
C ALA A 180 -3.52 -8.59 8.41
N PHE A 181 -3.73 -8.49 7.11
CA PHE A 181 -4.93 -8.94 6.41
C PHE A 181 -4.52 -9.81 5.21
N PRO A 182 -5.44 -10.59 4.62
CA PRO A 182 -5.10 -11.48 3.51
C PRO A 182 -4.45 -10.78 2.31
N LYS A 183 -4.88 -9.54 2.01
CA LYS A 183 -4.44 -8.78 0.83
C LYS A 183 -3.55 -7.57 1.14
N ASN A 184 -3.34 -7.24 2.42
CA ASN A 184 -2.48 -6.14 2.82
C ASN A 184 -1.90 -6.32 4.22
N VAL A 185 -0.81 -5.62 4.49
CA VAL A 185 -0.26 -5.44 5.84
C VAL A 185 -0.03 -3.97 6.10
N GLU A 186 -0.27 -3.58 7.34
CA GLU A 186 -0.31 -2.19 7.78
C GLU A 186 0.65 -1.99 8.94
N PHE A 187 1.39 -0.90 8.90
CA PHE A 187 2.37 -0.55 9.93
C PHE A 187 2.30 0.94 10.24
N GLU A 188 2.49 1.29 11.51
CA GLU A 188 2.56 2.68 11.92
C GLU A 188 3.79 2.97 12.78
N ALA A 189 4.30 4.19 12.66
CA ALA A 189 5.34 4.73 13.52
C ALA A 189 4.97 6.15 13.95
N LEU A 190 5.06 6.40 15.26
CA LEU A 190 5.04 7.75 15.80
C LEU A 190 6.41 8.37 15.56
N LEU A 191 6.47 9.38 14.71
CA LEU A 191 7.69 10.10 14.37
C LEU A 191 7.66 11.49 14.97
N THR A 192 8.69 11.83 15.75
CA THR A 192 8.85 13.16 16.35
C THR A 192 9.96 13.94 15.66
N PHE A 193 9.66 15.17 15.30
CA PHE A 193 10.55 16.09 14.61
C PHE A 193 10.92 17.23 15.54
N GLU A 194 12.22 17.38 15.80
CA GLU A 194 12.77 18.46 16.61
C GLU A 194 13.30 19.59 15.72
N GLY A 195 13.00 20.83 16.07
CA GLY A 195 13.40 21.98 15.25
C GLY A 195 13.17 23.34 15.90
N GLU A 196 13.52 24.38 15.13
CA GLU A 196 13.34 25.78 15.54
C GLU A 196 12.08 26.37 14.87
N PRO A 197 11.01 26.64 15.64
CA PRO A 197 9.74 27.11 15.09
C PRO A 197 9.82 28.59 14.65
N LYS A 198 9.48 28.85 13.38
CA LYS A 198 9.46 30.20 12.79
C LYS A 198 8.06 30.72 12.48
N GLY A 199 7.16 29.86 12.00
CA GLY A 199 5.83 30.26 11.55
C GLY A 199 4.81 30.37 12.69
N ARG A 200 3.75 31.15 12.46
CA ARG A 200 2.66 31.31 13.42
C ARG A 200 1.76 30.07 13.46
N ASN A 201 1.59 29.39 12.32
CA ASN A 201 0.66 28.28 12.22
C ASN A 201 1.12 27.12 13.10
N ILE A 202 2.41 26.73 13.03
CA ILE A 202 2.92 25.64 13.85
C ILE A 202 2.77 25.95 15.34
N ARG A 203 3.10 27.18 15.76
CA ARG A 203 2.94 27.65 17.14
C ARG A 203 1.49 27.63 17.62
N SER A 204 0.52 27.75 16.73
CA SER A 204 -0.90 27.74 17.07
C SER A 204 -1.50 26.35 17.21
N VAL A 205 -0.87 25.32 16.62
CA VAL A 205 -1.42 23.95 16.56
C VAL A 205 -0.59 22.91 17.32
N THR A 206 0.57 23.29 17.85
CA THR A 206 1.42 22.40 18.65
C THR A 206 1.52 22.88 20.10
N PRO A 207 1.42 21.98 21.10
CA PRO A 207 1.67 22.34 22.49
C PRO A 207 3.11 22.81 22.76
N THR A 208 4.09 22.16 22.11
CA THR A 208 5.52 22.55 22.15
C THR A 208 6.03 22.67 20.73
N SER A 209 6.10 23.89 20.20
CA SER A 209 6.37 24.11 18.77
C SER A 209 7.75 23.71 18.26
N SER A 210 8.72 23.47 19.14
CA SER A 210 10.00 22.87 18.76
C SER A 210 9.95 21.34 18.59
N LEU A 211 8.83 20.70 18.93
CA LEU A 211 8.64 19.25 18.87
C LEU A 211 7.30 18.93 18.19
N VAL A 212 7.35 18.42 16.96
CA VAL A 212 6.17 18.07 16.17
C VAL A 212 6.12 16.57 16.00
N SER A 213 5.05 15.92 16.45
CA SER A 213 4.91 14.47 16.35
C SER A 213 3.72 14.11 15.47
N VAL A 214 3.92 13.17 14.55
CA VAL A 214 2.87 12.61 13.70
C VAL A 214 3.03 11.09 13.56
N ILE A 215 1.92 10.39 13.39
CA ILE A 215 1.91 8.96 13.08
C ILE A 215 1.95 8.82 11.55
N GLN A 216 3.05 8.28 11.04
CA GLN A 216 3.14 7.85 9.64
C GLN A 216 2.67 6.41 9.52
N HIS A 217 1.99 6.13 8.42
CA HIS A 217 1.35 4.86 8.14
C HIS A 217 1.88 4.29 6.82
N HIS A 218 2.11 2.99 6.81
CA HIS A 218 2.70 2.25 5.69
C HIS A 218 1.81 1.06 5.36
N SER A 219 1.29 1.04 4.13
CA SER A 219 0.46 -0.04 3.62
C SER A 219 1.16 -0.78 2.49
N PHE A 220 1.33 -2.09 2.63
CA PHE A 220 1.77 -2.97 1.54
C PHE A 220 0.60 -3.83 1.09
N ILE A 221 0.16 -3.63 -0.16
CA ILE A 221 -1.08 -4.19 -0.72
C ILE A 221 -0.76 -5.08 -1.92
N GLU A 222 -1.42 -6.24 -2.00
CA GLU A 222 -1.39 -7.12 -3.15
C GLU A 222 -1.91 -6.42 -4.42
N LEU A 223 -1.22 -6.60 -5.56
CA LEU A 223 -1.75 -6.11 -6.84
C LEU A 223 -2.89 -7.00 -7.34
N PRO A 224 -3.89 -6.41 -8.03
CA PRO A 224 -4.95 -7.19 -8.67
C PRO A 224 -4.41 -8.09 -9.80
N ASP A 225 -5.29 -8.91 -10.36
CA ASP A 225 -4.97 -9.72 -11.54
C ASP A 225 -4.66 -8.88 -12.79
N ASN A 226 -4.19 -9.54 -13.85
CA ASN A 226 -3.88 -8.91 -15.13
C ASN A 226 -5.08 -8.89 -16.10
N ASN A 227 -6.30 -9.13 -15.62
CA ASN A 227 -7.50 -9.23 -16.47
C ASN A 227 -8.22 -7.88 -16.62
N TYR A 228 -7.71 -6.81 -16.02
CA TYR A 228 -8.26 -5.48 -16.19
C TYR A 228 -8.06 -4.96 -17.63
N LYS A 229 -9.13 -4.44 -18.24
CA LYS A 229 -9.07 -3.78 -19.55
C LYS A 229 -9.02 -2.24 -19.38
N PRO A 230 -7.87 -1.61 -19.66
CA PRO A 230 -7.76 -0.15 -19.64
C PRO A 230 -8.71 0.50 -20.64
N ARG A 231 -9.14 1.72 -20.34
CA ARG A 231 -9.93 2.57 -21.25
C ARG A 231 -9.10 3.80 -21.58
N GLU A 232 -8.83 4.02 -22.87
CA GLU A 232 -8.12 5.21 -23.33
C GLU A 232 -8.85 6.48 -22.89
N PHE A 233 -8.06 7.49 -22.54
CA PHE A 233 -8.59 8.78 -22.11
C PHE A 233 -8.95 9.66 -23.31
N ASP A 234 -10.17 10.20 -23.29
CA ASP A 234 -10.61 11.24 -24.21
C ASP A 234 -10.76 12.56 -23.45
N THR A 235 -10.14 13.64 -23.95
CA THR A 235 -10.15 14.96 -23.31
C THR A 235 -11.55 15.56 -23.16
N ARG A 236 -12.53 15.09 -23.95
CA ARG A 236 -13.93 15.52 -23.87
C ARG A 236 -14.72 14.84 -22.76
N SER A 237 -14.16 13.80 -22.12
CA SER A 237 -14.87 12.98 -21.13
C SER A 237 -14.93 13.58 -19.72
N GLY A 238 -14.08 14.56 -19.41
CA GLY A 238 -13.93 15.09 -18.04
C GLY A 238 -13.36 14.10 -17.03
N ALA A 239 -12.93 12.92 -17.45
CA ALA A 239 -12.43 11.87 -16.57
C ALA A 239 -11.03 12.17 -16.02
N ILE A 240 -10.73 11.63 -14.84
CA ILE A 240 -9.36 11.62 -14.31
C ILE A 240 -8.55 10.61 -15.13
N SER A 241 -7.31 10.97 -15.48
CA SER A 241 -6.43 10.09 -16.26
C SER A 241 -5.08 9.90 -15.60
N ILE A 242 -4.50 8.73 -15.83
CA ILE A 242 -3.09 8.47 -15.67
C ILE A 242 -2.39 8.58 -17.03
N SER A 243 -1.10 8.86 -17.02
CA SER A 243 -0.29 8.91 -18.25
C SER A 243 1.09 8.30 -18.05
N TYR A 244 1.64 7.70 -19.10
CA TYR A 244 3.03 7.25 -19.17
C TYR A 244 3.51 7.31 -20.63
N MET A 245 4.81 7.21 -20.84
CA MET A 245 5.42 7.10 -22.16
C MET A 245 5.74 5.63 -22.46
N ASP A 246 5.21 5.13 -23.58
CA ASP A 246 5.47 3.78 -24.08
C ASP A 246 6.49 3.81 -25.22
N TYR A 247 7.72 3.41 -24.93
CA TYR A 247 8.86 3.41 -25.86
C TYR A 247 8.78 2.32 -26.93
N ALA A 248 7.81 1.40 -26.84
CA ALA A 248 7.49 0.46 -27.91
C ALA A 248 6.49 1.05 -28.93
N THR A 249 6.05 2.31 -28.74
CA THR A 249 5.07 2.96 -29.62
C THR A 249 5.63 3.16 -31.04
N PRO A 250 4.86 2.84 -32.11
CA PRO A 250 5.23 3.16 -33.48
C PRO A 250 5.49 4.66 -33.68
N ILE A 251 6.46 5.02 -34.53
CA ILE A 251 6.93 6.40 -34.72
C ILE A 251 5.80 7.38 -35.10
N GLN A 252 4.80 6.90 -35.82
CA GLN A 252 3.65 7.70 -36.27
C GLN A 252 2.59 7.96 -35.18
N GLU A 253 2.71 7.34 -34.00
CA GLU A 253 1.77 7.45 -32.89
C GLU A 253 2.33 8.29 -31.74
N SER A 254 1.45 8.82 -30.89
CA SER A 254 1.87 9.46 -29.65
C SER A 254 2.49 8.44 -28.70
N ILE A 255 3.76 8.66 -28.35
CA ILE A 255 4.48 7.89 -27.33
C ILE A 255 3.80 7.99 -25.96
N THR A 256 3.17 9.13 -25.67
CA THR A 256 2.40 9.33 -24.44
C THR A 256 1.07 8.60 -24.55
N LYS A 257 0.85 7.64 -23.67
CA LYS A 257 -0.42 6.93 -23.50
C LYS A 257 -1.16 7.51 -22.30
N ARG A 258 -2.50 7.57 -22.40
CA ARG A 258 -3.37 8.07 -21.33
C ARG A 258 -4.56 7.15 -21.14
N TYR A 259 -4.87 6.82 -19.89
CA TYR A 259 -5.97 5.93 -19.54
C TYR A 259 -6.81 6.53 -18.42
N VAL A 260 -8.11 6.26 -18.47
CA VAL A 260 -9.07 6.71 -17.46
C VAL A 260 -8.89 5.91 -16.17
N THR A 261 -8.85 6.61 -15.03
CA THR A 261 -8.99 6.00 -13.70
C THR A 261 -10.46 5.64 -13.47
N ARG A 262 -10.76 4.35 -13.31
CA ARG A 262 -12.12 3.86 -13.12
C ARG A 262 -12.12 2.49 -12.43
N HIS A 263 -13.26 2.16 -11.84
CA HIS A 263 -13.54 0.81 -11.34
C HIS A 263 -13.60 -0.22 -12.47
N ARG A 264 -13.14 -1.44 -12.17
CA ARG A 264 -13.39 -2.62 -13.01
C ARG A 264 -14.85 -3.02 -12.82
N LEU A 265 -15.65 -2.89 -13.87
CA LEU A 265 -17.07 -3.24 -13.83
C LEU A 265 -17.45 -4.07 -15.04
N GLU A 266 -17.98 -5.27 -14.79
CA GLU A 266 -18.37 -6.25 -15.80
C GLU A 266 -19.79 -6.71 -15.49
N LYS A 267 -20.65 -6.82 -16.52
CA LYS A 267 -22.00 -7.36 -16.36
C LYS A 267 -21.90 -8.88 -16.15
N LYS A 268 -22.65 -9.42 -15.18
CA LYS A 268 -22.83 -10.87 -15.06
C LYS A 268 -23.38 -11.48 -16.35
N ASN A 269 -24.34 -10.81 -16.99
CA ASN A 269 -24.94 -11.20 -18.27
C ASN A 269 -24.76 -10.06 -19.30
N PRO A 270 -23.71 -10.09 -20.13
CA PRO A 270 -23.41 -9.02 -21.09
C PRO A 270 -24.51 -8.79 -22.16
N GLU A 271 -25.24 -9.84 -22.53
CA GLU A 271 -26.31 -9.80 -23.53
C GLU A 271 -27.57 -9.06 -23.06
N LEU A 272 -27.73 -8.88 -21.75
CA LEU A 272 -28.87 -8.17 -21.20
C LEU A 272 -28.64 -6.66 -21.22
N ALA A 273 -29.67 -5.90 -21.63
CA ALA A 273 -29.66 -4.44 -21.54
C ALA A 273 -29.39 -3.96 -20.11
N ILE A 274 -29.98 -4.63 -19.11
CA ILE A 274 -29.75 -4.43 -17.69
C ILE A 274 -29.22 -5.72 -17.07
N SER A 275 -28.10 -5.66 -16.35
CA SER A 275 -27.54 -6.79 -15.61
C SER A 275 -26.88 -6.30 -14.33
N GLU A 276 -26.89 -7.14 -13.30
CA GLU A 276 -26.02 -6.95 -12.14
C GLU A 276 -24.54 -6.99 -12.54
N ALA A 277 -23.69 -6.34 -11.74
CA ALA A 277 -22.24 -6.42 -11.87
C ALA A 277 -21.69 -7.73 -11.30
N VAL A 278 -20.62 -8.27 -11.89
CA VAL A 278 -19.89 -9.42 -11.35
C VAL A 278 -19.38 -9.11 -9.95
N GLU A 279 -18.69 -7.97 -9.81
CA GLU A 279 -18.28 -7.38 -8.54
C GLU A 279 -18.88 -5.97 -8.46
N PRO A 280 -19.85 -5.70 -7.57
CA PRO A 280 -20.37 -4.36 -7.37
C PRO A 280 -19.34 -3.48 -6.65
N ILE A 281 -19.40 -2.18 -6.91
CA ILE A 281 -18.64 -1.17 -6.18
C ILE A 281 -19.38 -0.92 -4.88
N ILE A 282 -18.76 -1.30 -3.76
CA ILE A 282 -19.31 -1.05 -2.43
C ILE A 282 -18.33 -0.17 -1.68
N TYR A 283 -18.76 1.05 -1.36
CA TYR A 283 -18.06 1.95 -0.45
C TYR A 283 -18.66 1.87 0.94
N TYR A 284 -17.80 1.84 1.95
CA TYR A 284 -18.20 1.77 3.34
C TYR A 284 -17.97 3.11 4.04
N LEU A 285 -19.01 3.61 4.68
CA LEU A 285 -18.93 4.82 5.48
C LEU A 285 -18.29 4.51 6.84
N ASP A 286 -17.36 5.36 7.25
CA ASP A 286 -16.68 5.28 8.54
C ASP A 286 -17.71 5.29 9.70
N PRO A 287 -17.70 4.28 10.59
CA PRO A 287 -18.59 4.19 11.76
C PRO A 287 -18.54 5.41 12.68
N GLY A 288 -17.42 6.14 12.71
CA GLY A 288 -17.21 7.36 13.48
C GLY A 288 -17.96 8.59 12.95
N THR A 289 -18.54 8.51 11.75
CA THR A 289 -19.32 9.62 11.19
C THR A 289 -20.58 9.87 12.04
N PRO A 290 -20.79 11.05 12.65
CA PRO A 290 -21.93 11.30 13.52
C PRO A 290 -23.20 11.65 12.72
N GLU A 291 -24.37 11.50 13.36
CA GLU A 291 -25.61 12.11 12.85
C GLU A 291 -25.58 13.64 13.05
N PRO A 292 -26.21 14.43 12.15
CA PRO A 292 -26.99 14.01 10.96
C PRO A 292 -26.14 13.78 9.69
N VAL A 293 -24.81 13.98 9.79
CA VAL A 293 -23.89 13.93 8.63
C VAL A 293 -23.87 12.53 8.01
N ARG A 294 -23.93 11.49 8.84
CA ARG A 294 -23.97 10.09 8.41
C ARG A 294 -25.13 9.82 7.44
N SER A 295 -26.36 10.16 7.83
CA SER A 295 -27.54 9.95 6.99
C SER A 295 -27.41 10.70 5.66
N ALA A 296 -26.97 11.96 5.69
CA ALA A 296 -26.78 12.76 4.49
C ALA A 296 -25.73 12.18 3.53
N LEU A 297 -24.60 11.68 4.06
CA LEU A 297 -23.56 11.05 3.26
C LEU A 297 -24.03 9.73 2.62
N LEU A 298 -24.72 8.88 3.39
CA LEU A 298 -25.27 7.63 2.87
C LEU A 298 -26.28 7.88 1.75
N GLU A 299 -27.25 8.77 1.98
CA GLU A 299 -28.29 9.07 1.00
C GLU A 299 -27.71 9.73 -0.26
N GLY A 300 -26.91 10.78 -0.08
CA GLY A 300 -26.33 11.52 -1.20
C GLY A 300 -25.39 10.68 -2.05
N ALA A 301 -24.55 9.84 -1.42
CA ALA A 301 -23.63 8.99 -2.16
C ALA A 301 -24.36 7.85 -2.90
N ARG A 302 -25.45 7.30 -2.34
CA ARG A 302 -26.26 6.27 -3.02
C ARG A 302 -26.92 6.75 -4.31
N TRP A 303 -27.13 8.06 -4.50
CA TRP A 303 -27.69 8.58 -5.76
C TRP A 303 -26.84 8.26 -6.97
N TRP A 304 -25.53 8.03 -6.80
CA TRP A 304 -24.65 7.59 -7.89
C TRP A 304 -25.12 6.28 -8.53
N ASN A 305 -25.82 5.40 -7.81
CA ASN A 305 -26.37 4.17 -8.40
C ASN A 305 -27.30 4.46 -9.59
N GLN A 306 -28.02 5.58 -9.59
CA GLN A 306 -28.89 5.97 -10.72
C GLN A 306 -28.08 6.16 -12.01
N ALA A 307 -26.85 6.69 -11.92
CA ALA A 307 -25.97 6.83 -13.08
C ALA A 307 -25.49 5.47 -13.60
N TYR A 308 -25.24 4.50 -12.71
CA TYR A 308 -24.88 3.13 -13.09
C TYR A 308 -26.07 2.36 -13.68
N GLU A 309 -27.28 2.54 -13.15
CA GLU A 309 -28.51 2.00 -13.72
C GLU A 309 -28.79 2.54 -15.12
N ALA A 310 -28.58 3.84 -15.35
CA ALA A 310 -28.73 4.46 -16.66
C ALA A 310 -27.81 3.88 -17.73
N ILE A 311 -26.64 3.34 -17.35
CA ILE A 311 -25.71 2.66 -18.26
C ILE A 311 -25.89 1.12 -18.25
N GLY A 312 -26.99 0.62 -17.68
CA GLY A 312 -27.41 -0.78 -17.75
C GLY A 312 -26.85 -1.67 -16.64
N PHE A 313 -26.33 -1.11 -15.55
CA PHE A 313 -25.91 -1.88 -14.39
C PHE A 313 -26.95 -1.82 -13.27
N LYS A 314 -27.45 -2.97 -12.84
CA LYS A 314 -28.34 -3.07 -11.68
C LYS A 314 -27.53 -3.16 -10.39
N ASP A 315 -27.85 -2.32 -9.41
CA ASP A 315 -27.28 -2.32 -8.04
C ASP A 315 -25.75 -2.38 -7.98
N ALA A 316 -25.07 -1.78 -8.96
CA ALA A 316 -23.62 -1.89 -9.11
C ALA A 316 -22.84 -0.86 -8.29
N PHE A 317 -23.48 0.21 -7.81
CA PHE A 317 -22.85 1.19 -6.93
C PHE A 317 -23.62 1.27 -5.63
N GLN A 318 -22.95 0.93 -4.53
CA GLN A 318 -23.56 0.80 -3.22
C GLN A 318 -22.74 1.57 -2.20
N VAL A 319 -23.44 2.14 -1.23
CA VAL A 319 -22.82 2.78 -0.06
C VAL A 319 -23.48 2.24 1.19
N GLN A 320 -22.67 1.65 2.07
CA GLN A 320 -23.13 0.96 3.26
C GLN A 320 -22.37 1.46 4.49
N MET A 321 -22.84 1.14 5.69
CA MET A 321 -21.99 1.28 6.88
C MET A 321 -20.95 0.19 6.88
N LEU A 322 -19.72 0.51 7.29
CA LEU A 322 -18.71 -0.53 7.52
C LEU A 322 -19.26 -1.56 8.51
N PRO A 323 -19.20 -2.88 8.21
CA PRO A 323 -19.62 -3.92 9.14
C PRO A 323 -18.87 -3.84 10.47
N GLU A 324 -19.53 -4.20 11.58
CA GLU A 324 -18.93 -4.10 12.93
C GLU A 324 -17.69 -4.99 13.11
N ASP A 325 -17.60 -6.08 12.35
CA ASP A 325 -16.47 -7.01 12.34
C ASP A 325 -15.40 -6.69 11.29
N ALA A 326 -15.64 -5.68 10.44
CA ALA A 326 -14.69 -5.24 9.42
C ALA A 326 -13.75 -4.18 9.97
N ASP A 327 -12.48 -4.25 9.55
CA ASP A 327 -11.48 -3.24 9.87
C ASP A 327 -11.39 -2.24 8.72
N PRO A 328 -11.43 -0.92 8.98
CA PRO A 328 -11.31 0.10 7.92
C PRO A 328 -9.94 0.08 7.22
N MET A 329 -8.95 -0.64 7.74
CA MET A 329 -7.64 -0.82 7.11
C MET A 329 -7.55 -2.08 6.26
N ASP A 330 -8.56 -2.94 6.24
CA ASP A 330 -8.57 -4.09 5.34
C ASP A 330 -8.98 -3.65 3.93
N CYS A 331 -8.05 -3.72 2.97
CA CYS A 331 -8.26 -3.23 1.60
C CYS A 331 -9.35 -3.98 0.81
N ARG A 332 -9.93 -5.04 1.39
CA ARG A 332 -11.11 -5.72 0.84
C ARG A 332 -12.39 -4.91 1.01
N TYR A 333 -12.36 -3.87 1.84
CA TYR A 333 -13.44 -2.89 2.04
C TYR A 333 -12.98 -1.55 1.47
N ASN A 334 -13.80 -0.92 0.62
CA ASN A 334 -13.47 0.36 -0.02
C ASN A 334 -14.03 1.57 0.72
#